data_AF-A0A2V8E6N6-F1
#
_entry.id   AF-A0A2V8E6N6-F1
#
_cell.length_a   1.000
_cell.length_b   1.000
_cell.length_c   1.000
_cell.angle_alpha   90.00
_cell.angle_beta   90.00
_cell.angle_gamma   90.00
#
_symmetry.space_group_name_H-M   'P 1'
#
loop_
_entity.id
_entity.type
_entity.pdbx_description
1 polymer ?
#
loop_
_entity_poly.entity_id
_entity_poly.type
_entity_poly.pdbx_seq_one_letter_code
_entity_poly.pdbx_strand_id
1 'polypeptide(L)' 'MVGEGEVLFEFVRKSDHTHVRCELRHHGDWGAQALLFFNGQLVLGRRFDSREAAVQWANLERPAHEIG' A
#
# COMPACT_ATOMS: atom_id res chain seq x y z
N MET A 1 14.78 1.99 13.89
CA MET A 1 14.60 2.44 12.49
C MET A 1 13.43 1.67 11.93
N VAL A 2 12.36 2.37 11.51
CA VAL A 2 11.28 1.72 10.78
C VAL A 2 11.86 1.39 9.42
N GLY A 3 12.19 0.12 9.18
CA GLY A 3 12.67 -0.32 7.86
C GLY A 3 11.64 0.05 6.79
N GLU A 4 12.12 0.38 5.59
CA GLU A 4 11.25 0.60 4.44
C GLU A 4 10.35 -0.64 4.24
N GLY A 5 9.04 -0.45 4.10
CA GLY A 5 8.11 -1.54 3.87
C GLY A 5 8.32 -2.17 2.49
N GLU A 6 7.91 -3.43 2.32
CA GLU A 6 7.92 -4.09 1.01
C GLU A 6 6.96 -3.37 0.06
N VAL A 7 7.43 -2.92 -1.12
CA VAL A 7 6.55 -2.26 -2.10
C VAL A 7 5.66 -3.30 -2.78
N LEU A 8 4.34 -3.18 -2.58
CA LEU A 8 3.35 -4.03 -3.23
C LEU A 8 3.01 -3.54 -4.64
N PHE A 9 2.90 -2.22 -4.82
CA PHE A 9 2.79 -1.58 -6.13
C PHE A 9 3.22 -0.12 -6.05
N GLU A 10 3.65 0.40 -7.20
CA GLU A 10 4.03 1.80 -7.37
C GLU A 10 3.76 2.22 -8.81
N PHE A 11 3.10 3.37 -9.00
CA PHE A 11 2.84 3.94 -10.32
C PHE A 11 2.56 5.44 -10.24
N VAL A 12 2.60 6.12 -11.38
CA VAL A 12 2.12 7.49 -11.53
C VAL A 12 0.74 7.45 -12.17
N ARG A 13 -0.28 7.93 -11.45
CA ARG A 13 -1.66 8.01 -11.95
C ARG A 13 -1.72 8.99 -13.11
N LYS A 14 -2.30 8.57 -14.23
CA LYS A 14 -2.22 9.30 -15.51
C LYS A 14 -3.05 10.59 -15.53
N SER A 15 -4.15 10.67 -14.80
CA SER A 15 -5.05 11.84 -14.81
C SER A 15 -4.45 13.09 -14.19
N ASP A 16 -3.73 12.94 -13.07
CA ASP A 16 -3.30 14.05 -12.22
C ASP A 16 -1.83 13.95 -11.81
N HIS A 17 -1.09 13.01 -12.39
CA HIS A 17 0.32 12.76 -12.14
C HIS A 17 0.66 12.46 -10.67
N THR A 18 -0.32 12.04 -9.86
CA THR A 18 -0.07 11.61 -8.49
C THR A 18 0.82 10.38 -8.50
N HIS A 19 1.93 10.43 -7.75
CA HIS A 19 2.73 9.26 -7.44
C HIS A 19 2.03 8.43 -6.37
N VAL A 20 1.61 7.22 -6.72
CA VAL A 20 0.89 6.28 -5.85
C VAL A 20 1.83 5.13 -5.50
N ARG A 21 2.02 4.89 -4.21
CA ARG A 21 2.85 3.78 -3.68
C ARG A 21 2.10 3.06 -2.57
N CYS A 22 2.08 1.74 -2.60
CA CYS A 22 1.56 0.91 -1.52
C CYS A 22 2.69 0.08 -0.91
N GLU A 23 2.90 0.21 0.39
CA GLU A 23 3.88 -0.56 1.16
C GLU A 23 3.19 -1.57 2.07
N LEU A 24 3.81 -2.74 2.20
CA LEU A 24 3.52 -3.73 3.22
C LEU A 24 4.52 -3.60 4.36
N ARG A 25 4.03 -3.52 5.59
CA ARG A 25 4.82 -3.69 6.80
C ARG A 25 4.38 -4.94 7.52
N HIS A 26 5.29 -5.89 7.62
CA HIS A 26 5.05 -7.12 8.37
C HIS A 26 5.55 -6.96 9.80
N HIS A 27 4.71 -7.28 10.78
CA HIS A 27 5.02 -7.16 12.20
C HIS A 27 5.21 -8.53 12.88
N GLY A 28 5.48 -9.59 12.12
CA GLY A 28 5.60 -10.95 12.66
C GLY A 28 4.24 -11.44 13.15
N ASP A 29 4.18 -11.91 14.39
CA ASP A 29 2.95 -12.44 15.01
C ASP A 29 1.85 -11.38 15.22
N TRP A 30 2.17 -10.10 15.06
CA TRP A 30 1.22 -8.98 15.21
C TRP A 30 0.48 -8.65 13.91
N GLY A 31 0.64 -9.49 12.88
CA GLY A 31 0.00 -9.35 11.59
C GLY A 31 0.76 -8.44 10.63
N ALA A 32 0.04 -7.89 9.66
CA ALA A 32 0.58 -7.05 8.61
C ALA A 32 -0.19 -5.75 8.45
N GLN A 33 0.46 -4.75 7.87
CA GLN A 33 -0.15 -3.47 7.53
C GLN A 33 0.12 -3.12 6.08
N ALA A 34 -0.91 -2.74 5.34
CA ALA A 34 -0.76 -2.10 4.05
C ALA A 34 -0.91 -0.59 4.22
N LEU A 35 0.01 0.17 3.63
CA LEU A 35 0.12 1.62 3.73
C LEU A 35 0.13 2.21 2.34
N LEU A 36 -0.89 3.01 2.02
CA LEU A 36 -1.03 3.69 0.75
C LEU A 36 -0.57 5.14 0.87
N PHE A 37 0.33 5.54 -0.03
CA PHE A 37 0.93 6.86 -0.08
C PHE A 37 0.63 7.54 -1.41
N PHE A 38 0.20 8.80 -1.35
CA PHE A 38 0.07 9.69 -2.51
C PHE A 38 1.10 10.81 -2.38
N ASN A 39 1.98 10.97 -3.39
CA ASN A 39 3.08 11.94 -3.40
C ASN A 39 3.92 11.88 -2.10
N GLY A 40 4.20 10.66 -1.62
CA GLY A 40 4.95 10.41 -0.38
C GLY A 40 4.18 10.64 0.92
N GLN A 41 2.93 11.10 0.87
CA GLN A 41 2.08 11.29 2.06
C GLN A 41 1.20 10.07 2.30
N LEU A 42 1.19 9.55 3.54
CA LEU A 42 0.33 8.44 3.93
C LEU A 42 -1.14 8.88 3.90
N VAL A 43 -1.94 8.27 3.03
CA VAL A 43 -3.38 8.57 2.89
C VAL A 43 -4.26 7.50 3.54
N LEU A 44 -3.82 6.24 3.54
CA LEU A 44 -4.55 5.14 4.14
C LEU A 44 -3.58 4.13 4.74
N GLY A 45 -3.83 3.72 5.98
CA GLY A 45 -3.15 2.60 6.61
C GLY A 45 -4.16 1.58 7.10
N ARG A 46 -4.02 0.32 6.70
CA ARG A 46 -4.93 -0.76 7.09
C ARG A 46 -4.18 -1.95 7.64
N ARG A 47 -4.61 -2.44 8.81
CA ARG A 47 -4.06 -3.63 9.47
C ARG A 47 -4.81 -4.89 9.03
N PHE A 48 -4.10 -6.00 9.01
CA PHE A 48 -4.58 -7.33 8.63
C PHE A 48 -3.93 -8.38 9.53
N ASP A 49 -4.64 -9.49 9.73
CA ASP A 49 -4.15 -10.60 10.54
C ASP A 49 -2.98 -11.34 9.88
N SER A 50 -2.85 -11.26 8.54
CA SER A 50 -1.76 -11.90 7.79
C SER A 50 -1.23 -11.03 6.64
N ARG A 51 -0.02 -11.36 6.18
CA ARG A 51 0.59 -10.77 4.98
C ARG A 51 -0.26 -11.01 3.75
N GLU A 52 -0.76 -12.23 3.58
CA GLU A 52 -1.54 -12.64 2.42
C GLU A 52 -2.83 -11.81 2.30
N ALA A 53 -3.51 -11.56 3.41
CA ALA A 53 -4.69 -10.71 3.44
C ALA A 53 -4.37 -9.25 3.06
N ALA A 54 -3.25 -8.71 3.53
CA ALA A 54 -2.80 -7.36 3.18
C ALA A 54 -2.45 -7.24 1.68
N VAL A 55 -1.76 -8.25 1.12
CA VAL A 55 -1.42 -8.31 -0.31
C VAL A 55 -2.67 -8.45 -1.17
N GLN A 56 -3.61 -9.33 -0.77
CA GLN A 56 -4.87 -9.50 -1.48
C GLN A 56 -5.67 -8.19 -1.51
N TRP A 57 -5.77 -7.50 -0.37
CA TRP A 57 -6.41 -6.19 -0.32
C TRP A 57 -5.74 -5.18 -1.27
N ALA A 58 -4.40 -5.09 -1.25
CA ALA A 58 -3.67 -4.16 -2.13
C ALA A 58 -3.93 -4.45 -3.62
N ASN A 59 -4.02 -5.71 -4.02
CA ASN A 59 -4.34 -6.09 -5.40
C ASN A 59 -5.77 -5.69 -5.80
N LEU A 60 -6.73 -5.76 -4.88
CA LEU A 60 -8.11 -5.32 -5.12
C LEU A 60 -8.24 -3.80 -5.13
N GLU A 61 -7.43 -3.10 -4.33
CA GLU A 61 -7.44 -1.65 -4.21
C GLU A 61 -6.75 -0.95 -5.39
N ARG A 62 -5.69 -1.55 -5.94
CA ARG A 62 -4.86 -0.97 -7.00
C ARG A 62 -5.67 -0.41 -8.20
N PRO A 63 -6.62 -1.15 -8.82
CA PRO A 63 -7.38 -0.64 -9.97
C PRO A 63 -8.19 0.63 -9.66
N ALA A 64 -8.67 0.78 -8.42
CA ALA A 64 -9.42 1.97 -8.01
C ALA A 64 -8.56 3.24 -8.03
N HIS A 65 -7.24 3.09 -7.88
CA HIS A 65 -6.28 4.19 -7.92
C HIS A 65 -5.63 4.40 -9.30
N GLU A 66 -5.79 3.45 -10.23
CA GLU A 66 -5.29 3.59 -11.61
C GLU A 66 -6.26 4.35 -12.53
N ILE A 67 -7.57 4.31 -12.24
CA ILE A 67 -8.64 4.87 -13.09
C ILE A 67 -9.01 6.33 -12.73
N GLY A 68 -8.48 6.85 -11.64
CA GLY A 68 -8.67 8.27 -11.28
C GLY A 68 -8.05 9.18 -12.31
#